data_AF-A0A2U3L4R6-F1
#
_entry.id   AF-A0A2U3L4R6-F1
#
_cell.length_a   1.000
_cell.length_b   1.000
_cell.length_c   1.000
_cell.angle_alpha   90.00
_cell.angle_beta   90.00
_cell.angle_gamma   90.00
#
_symmetry.space_group_name_H-M   'P 1'
#
loop_
_entity.id
_entity.type
_entity.pdbx_description
1 polymer ?
#
loop_
_entity_poly.entity_id
_entity_poly.type
_entity_poly.pdbx_seq_one_letter_code
_entity_poly.pdbx_strand_id
1 'polypeptide(L)'
;MRCSFVRMMCALCLVVLSLGAAQAATISTTRAFNGYYELSNVVEDGSQVQVTLTLTLRNAGKTEVKGGIVAVLSSEPNPVLIGSFSAIKTLPSKGQVTASQTFTISAAEYESWQHGHAPVLQFLVPSGSTAVAADIQAYRFVPPAKGTD
;
A
#
# COMPACT_ATOMS: atom_id res chain seq x y z
N MET A 1 46.52 52.86 -16.28
CA MET A 1 46.64 51.57 -15.53
C MET A 1 45.58 51.49 -14.46
N ARG A 2 44.31 51.32 -14.85
CA ARG A 2 43.14 51.15 -13.99
C ARG A 2 42.09 50.41 -14.85
N CYS A 3 41.29 49.56 -14.23
CA CYS A 3 40.06 48.96 -14.80
C CYS A 3 40.11 47.60 -15.53
N SER A 4 41.04 46.69 -15.21
CA SER A 4 40.95 45.31 -15.75
C SER A 4 40.84 44.20 -14.69
N PHE A 5 41.21 44.45 -13.42
CA PHE A 5 41.29 43.37 -12.43
C PHE A 5 39.98 43.08 -11.66
N VAL A 6 39.04 44.04 -11.61
CA VAL A 6 37.82 43.92 -10.79
C VAL A 6 36.70 43.14 -11.51
N ARG A 7 36.75 43.02 -12.85
CA ARG A 7 35.72 42.28 -13.61
C ARG A 7 35.92 40.76 -13.63
N MET A 8 37.12 40.26 -13.31
CA MET A 8 37.44 38.84 -13.44
C MET A 8 37.11 38.03 -12.16
N MET A 9 37.05 38.67 -10.99
CA MET A 9 36.71 38.01 -9.72
C MET A 9 35.20 37.87 -9.45
N CYS A 10 34.34 38.68 -10.08
CA CYS A 10 32.88 38.52 -9.93
C CYS A 10 32.32 37.36 -10.76
N ALA A 11 32.99 36.97 -11.85
CA ALA A 11 32.53 35.87 -12.71
C ALA A 11 32.83 34.49 -12.11
N LEU A 12 33.83 34.38 -11.23
CA LEU A 12 34.26 33.09 -10.68
C LEU A 12 33.40 32.63 -9.48
N CYS A 13 32.81 33.55 -8.73
CA CYS A 13 31.92 33.20 -7.60
C CYS A 13 30.54 32.68 -8.04
N LEU A 14 30.10 33.00 -9.26
CA LEU A 14 28.79 32.57 -9.78
C LEU A 14 28.80 31.15 -10.35
N VAL A 15 29.97 30.57 -10.65
CA VAL A 15 30.08 29.22 -11.20
C VAL A 15 30.17 28.15 -10.11
N VAL A 16 30.59 28.50 -8.89
CA VAL A 16 30.74 27.54 -7.78
C VAL A 16 29.42 27.32 -7.02
N LEU A 17 28.44 28.21 -7.16
CA LEU A 17 27.14 28.10 -6.48
C LEU A 17 26.09 27.24 -7.20
N SER A 18 26.42 26.64 -8.35
CA SER A 18 25.51 25.75 -9.09
C SER A 18 25.76 24.25 -8.82
N LEU A 19 26.79 23.90 -8.05
CA LEU A 19 27.08 22.52 -7.66
C LEU A 19 26.61 22.27 -6.22
N GLY A 20 25.45 21.63 -6.05
CA GLY A 20 25.16 21.00 -4.75
C GLY A 20 23.71 20.60 -4.47
N ALA A 21 22.72 21.06 -5.23
CA ALA A 21 21.34 20.59 -5.08
C ALA A 21 21.05 19.37 -5.98
N ALA A 22 21.92 18.36 -5.95
CA ALA A 22 21.52 17.02 -6.36
C ALA A 22 20.73 16.42 -5.18
N GLN A 23 19.49 16.88 -4.99
CA GLN A 23 18.54 16.11 -4.23
C GLN A 23 18.40 14.80 -4.98
N ALA A 24 19.02 13.74 -4.46
CA ALA A 24 18.63 12.39 -4.80
C ALA A 24 17.18 12.26 -4.34
N ALA A 25 16.24 12.63 -5.21
CA ALA A 25 14.92 12.07 -5.16
C ALA A 25 15.13 10.57 -5.34
N THR A 26 15.27 9.85 -4.24
CA THR A 26 14.84 8.47 -4.20
C THR A 26 13.35 8.53 -4.50
N ILE A 27 13.03 8.55 -5.79
CA ILE A 27 11.76 8.07 -6.27
C ILE A 27 11.76 6.64 -5.78
N SER A 28 11.20 6.41 -4.59
CA SER A 28 10.64 5.11 -4.29
C SER A 28 9.75 4.86 -5.49
N THR A 29 10.14 3.94 -6.35
CA THR A 29 9.29 3.48 -7.43
C THR A 29 8.17 2.74 -6.72
N THR A 30 7.25 3.48 -6.10
CA THR A 30 6.19 2.97 -5.24
C THR A 30 5.32 2.20 -6.18
N ARG A 31 5.57 0.90 -6.24
CA ARG A 31 4.85 0.00 -7.12
C ARG A 31 3.39 0.12 -6.73
N ALA A 32 2.59 0.72 -7.60
CA ALA A 32 1.19 0.93 -7.33
C ALA A 32 0.46 -0.42 -7.40
N PHE A 33 -0.03 -0.86 -6.25
CA PHE A 33 -0.99 -1.94 -6.14
C PHE A 33 -2.37 -1.34 -5.87
N ASN A 34 -3.38 -1.87 -6.55
CA ASN A 34 -4.76 -1.46 -6.36
C ASN A 34 -5.68 -2.67 -6.35
N GLY A 35 -6.93 -2.48 -5.97
CA GLY A 35 -7.84 -3.59 -5.89
C GLY A 35 -9.20 -3.22 -5.32
N TYR A 36 -9.93 -4.25 -4.96
CA TYR A 36 -11.14 -4.13 -4.17
C TYR A 36 -11.24 -5.31 -3.22
N TYR A 37 -11.93 -5.11 -2.11
CA TYR A 37 -12.18 -6.17 -1.15
C TYR A 37 -13.65 -6.24 -0.79
N GLU A 38 -14.10 -7.43 -0.41
CA GLU A 38 -15.43 -7.67 0.13
C GLU A 38 -15.32 -8.33 1.51
N LEU A 39 -16.31 -8.07 2.35
CA LEU A 39 -16.48 -8.73 3.64
C LEU A 39 -17.65 -9.69 3.53
N SER A 40 -17.46 -10.92 3.98
CA SER A 40 -18.47 -11.99 3.95
C SER A 40 -18.35 -12.88 5.18
N ASN A 41 -19.30 -13.81 5.34
CA ASN A 41 -19.34 -14.79 6.43
C ASN A 41 -19.13 -14.14 7.82
N VAL A 42 -19.81 -13.02 8.05
CA VAL A 42 -19.71 -12.28 9.30
C VAL A 42 -20.44 -13.08 10.38
N VAL A 43 -19.74 -13.45 11.43
CA VAL A 43 -20.28 -14.12 12.63
C VAL A 43 -19.87 -13.31 13.84
N GLU A 44 -20.86 -12.75 14.54
CA GLU A 44 -20.64 -11.98 15.76
C GLU A 44 -20.75 -12.91 16.98
N ASP A 45 -19.74 -12.89 17.84
CA ASP A 45 -19.69 -13.66 19.09
C ASP A 45 -19.21 -12.74 20.23
N GLY A 46 -20.19 -12.11 20.90
CA GLY A 46 -19.95 -11.20 22.01
C GLY A 46 -19.09 -10.01 21.62
N SER A 47 -17.82 -10.01 22.05
CA SER A 47 -16.87 -8.92 21.79
C SER A 47 -16.03 -9.12 20.52
N GLN A 48 -16.18 -10.27 19.86
CA GLN A 48 -15.41 -10.63 18.69
C GLN A 48 -16.32 -10.81 17.47
N VAL A 49 -15.77 -10.53 16.31
CA VAL A 49 -16.42 -10.74 15.02
C VAL A 49 -15.48 -11.52 14.14
N GLN A 50 -15.93 -12.68 13.68
CA GLN A 50 -15.25 -13.45 12.66
C GLN A 50 -15.74 -12.96 11.29
N VAL A 51 -14.80 -12.55 10.44
CA VAL A 51 -15.11 -12.00 9.11
C VAL A 51 -14.17 -12.59 8.06
N THR A 52 -14.73 -12.99 6.92
CA THR A 52 -13.95 -13.37 5.74
C THR A 52 -13.72 -12.14 4.87
N LEU A 53 -12.47 -11.75 4.69
CA LEU A 53 -12.05 -10.69 3.78
C LEU A 53 -11.53 -11.33 2.48
N THR A 54 -12.23 -11.09 1.39
CA THR A 54 -11.79 -11.49 0.04
C THR A 54 -11.24 -10.26 -0.68
N LEU A 55 -9.96 -10.29 -1.02
CA LEU A 55 -9.24 -9.22 -1.71
C LEU A 55 -8.95 -9.63 -3.15
N THR A 56 -9.36 -8.81 -4.11
CA THR A 56 -8.84 -8.84 -5.47
C THR A 56 -7.73 -7.81 -5.62
N LEU A 57 -6.49 -8.27 -5.72
CA LEU A 57 -5.28 -7.47 -5.80
C LEU A 57 -4.78 -7.42 -7.24
N ARG A 58 -4.55 -6.21 -7.77
CA ARG A 58 -4.04 -5.93 -9.11
C ARG A 58 -2.65 -5.32 -9.04
N ASN A 59 -1.77 -5.80 -9.92
CA ASN A 59 -0.43 -5.29 -10.13
C ASN A 59 -0.37 -4.51 -11.44
N ALA A 60 -0.32 -3.18 -11.35
CA ALA A 60 -0.14 -2.31 -12.52
C ALA A 60 1.31 -2.28 -13.03
N GLY A 61 2.24 -2.91 -12.30
CA GLY A 61 3.67 -2.95 -12.64
C GLY A 61 4.00 -3.81 -13.85
N LYS A 62 5.21 -3.57 -14.39
CA LYS A 62 5.74 -4.26 -15.57
C LYS A 62 6.36 -5.64 -15.28
N THR A 63 6.56 -5.96 -14.01
CA THR A 63 7.10 -7.27 -13.60
C THR A 63 6.11 -7.96 -12.68
N GLU A 64 6.10 -9.29 -12.74
CA GLU A 64 5.40 -10.11 -11.75
C GLU A 64 6.02 -9.98 -10.36
N VAL A 65 5.25 -10.35 -9.34
CA VAL A 65 5.68 -10.46 -7.95
C VAL A 65 5.43 -11.90 -7.49
N LYS A 66 6.40 -12.49 -6.78
CA LYS A 66 6.29 -13.86 -6.26
C LYS A 66 6.42 -13.85 -4.74
N GLY A 67 5.65 -14.70 -4.09
CA GLY A 67 5.72 -14.91 -2.64
C GLY A 67 5.35 -13.70 -1.79
N GLY A 68 4.57 -12.76 -2.33
CA GLY A 68 4.14 -11.58 -1.57
C GLY A 68 3.06 -11.93 -0.56
N ILE A 69 3.03 -11.20 0.57
CA ILE A 69 2.05 -11.41 1.64
C ILE A 69 1.25 -10.13 1.81
N VAL A 70 -0.08 -10.24 1.92
CA VAL A 70 -0.94 -9.11 2.26
C VAL A 70 -1.13 -9.08 3.77
N ALA A 71 -0.69 -8.01 4.41
CA ALA A 71 -0.98 -7.70 5.80
C ALA A 71 -2.23 -6.83 5.90
N VAL A 72 -3.07 -7.14 6.88
CA VAL A 72 -4.27 -6.37 7.24
C VAL A 72 -3.98 -5.70 8.56
N LEU A 73 -4.08 -4.37 8.59
CA LEU A 73 -3.88 -3.57 9.79
C LEU A 73 -5.16 -2.81 10.14
N SER A 74 -5.29 -2.43 11.41
CA SER A 74 -6.41 -1.61 11.88
C SER A 74 -6.43 -0.23 11.24
N SER A 75 -7.59 0.41 11.29
CA SER A 75 -7.83 1.71 10.64
C SER A 75 -7.41 2.92 11.48
N GLU A 76 -6.77 2.69 12.62
CA GLU A 76 -6.39 3.72 13.59
C GLU A 76 -5.14 4.51 13.15
N PRO A 77 -4.89 5.73 13.70
CA PRO A 77 -3.69 6.51 13.38
C PRO A 77 -2.36 5.80 13.64
N ASN A 78 -2.37 4.78 14.52
CA ASN A 78 -1.25 3.87 14.73
C ASN A 78 -1.72 2.44 14.38
N PRO A 79 -1.71 2.05 13.09
CA PRO A 79 -2.24 0.78 12.65
C PRO A 79 -1.55 -0.40 13.35
N VAL A 80 -2.35 -1.31 13.89
CA VAL A 80 -1.88 -2.55 14.51
C VAL A 80 -2.17 -3.71 13.56
N LEU A 81 -1.25 -4.68 13.48
CA LEU A 81 -1.44 -5.87 12.66
C LEU A 81 -2.62 -6.70 13.20
N ILE A 82 -3.63 -6.88 12.35
CA ILE A 82 -4.76 -7.79 12.61
C ILE A 82 -4.40 -9.21 12.18
N GLY A 83 -3.75 -9.33 11.03
CA GLY A 83 -3.33 -10.62 10.50
C GLY A 83 -2.82 -10.50 9.06
N SER A 84 -2.64 -11.65 8.41
CA SER A 84 -2.18 -11.70 7.02
C SER A 84 -2.86 -12.79 6.22
N PHE A 85 -2.90 -12.58 4.91
CA PHE A 85 -3.24 -13.63 3.95
C PHE A 85 -2.12 -14.67 3.85
N SER A 86 -2.48 -15.84 3.32
CA SER A 86 -1.49 -16.78 2.81
C SER A 86 -0.65 -16.13 1.69
N ALA A 87 0.61 -16.58 1.55
CA ALA A 87 1.51 -16.05 0.54
C ALA A 87 0.93 -16.22 -0.88
N ILE A 88 0.90 -15.12 -1.63
CA ILE A 88 0.52 -15.10 -3.03
C ILE A 88 1.69 -15.67 -3.83
N LYS A 89 1.49 -16.87 -4.39
CA LYS A 89 2.53 -17.57 -5.17
C LYS A 89 3.07 -16.71 -6.31
N THR A 90 2.16 -16.19 -7.13
CA THR A 90 2.48 -15.32 -8.26
C THR A 90 1.38 -14.29 -8.45
N LEU A 91 1.75 -13.01 -8.49
CA LEU A 91 0.93 -11.89 -8.92
C LEU A 91 1.48 -11.39 -10.28
N PRO A 92 0.82 -11.71 -11.41
CA PRO A 92 1.33 -11.40 -12.74
C PRO A 92 1.52 -9.89 -12.99
N SER A 93 2.43 -9.53 -13.88
CA SER A 93 2.53 -8.15 -14.39
C SER A 93 1.24 -7.77 -15.12
N LYS A 94 0.71 -6.56 -14.85
CA LYS A 94 -0.57 -6.09 -15.42
C LYS A 94 -1.75 -7.04 -15.16
N GLY A 95 -1.63 -7.93 -14.18
CA GLY A 95 -2.63 -8.94 -13.84
C GLY A 95 -3.23 -8.70 -12.46
N GLN A 96 -4.10 -9.63 -12.06
CA GLN A 96 -4.72 -9.63 -10.74
C GLN A 96 -4.80 -11.04 -10.17
N VAL A 97 -4.96 -11.12 -8.85
CA VAL A 97 -5.23 -12.34 -8.11
C VAL A 97 -6.31 -12.05 -7.08
N THR A 98 -7.09 -13.08 -6.76
CA THR A 98 -8.07 -13.01 -5.68
C THR A 98 -7.62 -13.95 -4.57
N ALA A 99 -7.59 -13.44 -3.34
CA ALA A 99 -7.26 -14.19 -2.14
C ALA A 99 -8.34 -13.96 -1.10
N SER A 100 -8.60 -14.95 -0.25
CA SER A 100 -9.59 -14.86 0.82
C SER A 100 -8.99 -15.38 2.11
N GLN A 101 -9.27 -14.70 3.22
CA GLN A 101 -8.81 -15.08 4.55
C GLN A 101 -9.85 -14.68 5.58
N THR A 102 -10.06 -15.56 6.56
CA THR A 102 -10.90 -15.27 7.71
C THR A 102 -10.06 -14.71 8.84
N PHE A 103 -10.56 -13.64 9.45
CA PHE A 103 -9.96 -12.93 10.57
C PHE A 103 -10.96 -12.88 11.73
N THR A 104 -10.43 -12.89 12.95
CA THR A 104 -11.20 -12.56 14.15
C THR A 104 -10.77 -11.19 14.61
N ILE A 105 -11.69 -10.23 14.60
CA ILE A 105 -11.48 -8.84 15.00
C ILE A 105 -12.39 -8.48 16.17
N SER A 106 -12.16 -7.34 16.82
CA SER A 106 -13.10 -6.84 17.82
C SER A 106 -14.38 -6.35 17.16
N ALA A 107 -15.50 -6.38 17.89
CA ALA A 107 -16.75 -5.77 17.44
C ALA A 107 -16.58 -4.28 17.11
N ALA A 108 -15.76 -3.56 17.88
CA ALA A 108 -15.45 -2.16 17.64
C ALA A 108 -14.70 -1.92 16.32
N GLU A 109 -13.73 -2.77 15.96
CA GLU A 109 -13.02 -2.67 14.68
C GLU A 109 -13.97 -2.96 13.52
N TYR A 110 -14.82 -3.99 13.65
CA TYR A 110 -15.82 -4.31 12.63
C TYR A 110 -16.80 -3.16 12.42
N GLU A 111 -17.30 -2.55 13.49
CA GLU A 111 -18.16 -1.38 13.46
C GLU A 111 -17.46 -0.17 12.80
N SER A 112 -16.19 0.06 13.13
CA SER A 112 -15.35 1.09 12.50
C SER A 112 -15.30 0.90 10.97
N TRP A 113 -15.12 -0.33 10.49
CA TRP A 113 -15.12 -0.67 9.06
C TRP A 113 -16.48 -0.45 8.39
N GLN A 114 -17.59 -0.59 9.12
CA GLN A 114 -18.91 -0.26 8.59
C GLN A 114 -19.11 1.26 8.45
N HIS A 115 -18.47 2.06 9.30
CA HIS A 115 -18.56 3.52 9.30
C HIS A 115 -17.53 4.23 8.42
N GLY A 116 -16.89 3.49 7.49
CA GLY A 116 -16.00 4.06 6.48
C GLY A 116 -14.52 4.10 6.86
N HIS A 117 -14.15 3.66 8.07
CA HIS A 117 -12.76 3.48 8.45
C HIS A 117 -12.27 2.11 7.96
N ALA A 118 -12.02 1.99 6.65
CA ALA A 118 -11.57 0.74 6.02
C ALA A 118 -10.20 0.28 6.56
N PRO A 119 -9.95 -1.05 6.65
CA PRO A 119 -8.66 -1.57 7.07
C PRO A 119 -7.53 -1.10 6.16
N VAL A 120 -6.36 -0.91 6.76
CA VAL A 120 -5.15 -0.61 5.99
C VAL A 120 -4.60 -1.93 5.43
N LEU A 121 -4.42 -1.99 4.11
CA LEU A 121 -3.89 -3.15 3.41
C LEU A 121 -2.49 -2.85 2.88
N GLN A 122 -1.51 -3.65 3.30
CA GLN A 122 -0.14 -3.55 2.83
C GLN A 122 0.31 -4.84 2.16
N PHE A 123 1.00 -4.71 1.03
CA PHE A 123 1.62 -5.84 0.35
C PHE A 123 3.11 -5.87 0.65
N LEU A 124 3.53 -6.90 1.38
CA LEU A 124 4.92 -7.18 1.69
C LEU A 124 5.53 -7.91 0.49
N VAL A 125 6.31 -7.18 -0.30
CA VAL A 125 6.96 -7.67 -1.52
C VAL A 125 8.37 -8.14 -1.19
N PRO A 126 8.72 -9.42 -1.44
CA PRO A 126 10.09 -9.89 -1.28
C PRO A 126 11.06 -9.12 -2.19
N SER A 127 12.16 -8.63 -1.60
CA SER A 127 13.23 -7.90 -2.26
C SER A 127 14.58 -8.34 -1.69
N GLY A 128 15.21 -9.31 -2.36
CA GLY A 128 16.45 -9.92 -1.89
C GLY A 128 16.25 -10.65 -0.56
N SER A 129 17.01 -10.27 0.46
CA SER A 129 16.92 -10.79 1.83
C SER A 129 15.90 -10.06 2.71
N THR A 130 15.17 -9.09 2.16
CA THR A 130 14.20 -8.26 2.91
C THR A 130 12.85 -8.25 2.24
N ALA A 131 11.84 -7.65 2.89
CA ALA A 131 10.57 -7.34 2.27
C ALA A 131 10.35 -5.82 2.28
N VAL A 132 9.79 -5.31 1.20
CA VAL A 132 9.37 -3.90 1.09
C VAL A 132 7.86 -3.87 1.22
N ALA A 133 7.35 -3.10 2.19
CA ALA A 133 5.93 -2.83 2.30
C ALA A 133 5.51 -1.84 1.21
N ALA A 134 4.44 -2.17 0.50
CA ALA A 134 3.79 -1.28 -0.46
C ALA A 134 2.31 -1.17 -0.12
N ASP A 135 1.78 0.05 -0.07
CA ASP A 135 0.36 0.26 0.18
C ASP A 135 -0.49 -0.29 -0.95
N ILE A 136 -1.64 -0.86 -0.59
CA ILE A 136 -2.66 -1.29 -1.54
C ILE A 136 -3.80 -0.28 -1.50
N GLN A 137 -4.04 0.39 -2.63
CA GLN A 137 -5.23 1.23 -2.80
C GLN A 137 -6.44 0.35 -3.15
N ALA A 138 -7.16 -0.09 -2.12
CA ALA A 138 -8.35 -0.93 -2.28
C ALA A 138 -9.61 -0.20 -1.81
N TYR A 139 -10.71 -0.35 -2.54
CA TYR A 139 -12.04 0.08 -2.10
C TYR A 139 -12.89 -1.11 -1.68
N ARG A 140 -13.85 -0.87 -0.78
CA ARG A 140 -14.83 -1.89 -0.39
C ARG A 140 -15.82 -2.11 -1.53
N PHE A 141 -15.95 -3.33 -2.00
CA PHE A 141 -17.01 -3.78 -2.87
C PHE A 141 -18.16 -4.35 -2.01
N VAL A 142 -19.35 -3.82 -2.22
CA VAL A 142 -20.59 -4.32 -1.61
C VAL A 142 -21.43 -4.88 -2.76
N PRO A 143 -21.61 -6.22 -2.84
CA PRO A 143 -22.47 -6.80 -3.86
C PRO A 143 -23.89 -6.24 -3.77
N PRO A 144 -24.60 -6.05 -4.89
CA PRO A 144 -26.01 -5.68 -4.84
C PRO A 144 -26.78 -6.74 -4.05
N ALA A 145 -27.70 -6.30 -3.19
CA ALA A 145 -28.61 -7.21 -2.49
C ALA A 145 -29.29 -8.09 -3.54
N LYS A 146 -29.22 -9.42 -3.38
CA LYS A 146 -29.96 -10.33 -4.25
C LYS A 146 -31.44 -9.93 -4.14
N GLY A 147 -32.00 -9.41 -5.22
CA GLY A 147 -33.44 -9.23 -5.33
C GLY A 147 -34.10 -10.58 -5.05
N THR A 148 -34.97 -10.61 -4.05
CA THR A 148 -35.92 -11.70 -3.90
C THR A 148 -36.91 -11.58 -5.05
N ASP A 149 -36.69 -12.35 -6.11
CA ASP A 149 -37.76 -12.75 -7.04
C ASP A 149 -38.68 -13.77 -6.35
#